data_AF-A0A060BZH8-F1
#
_entry.id   AF-A0A060BZH8-F1
#
_cell.length_a   1.000
_cell.length_b   1.000
_cell.length_c   1.000
_cell.angle_alpha   90.00
_cell.angle_beta   90.00
_cell.angle_gamma   90.00
#
_symmetry.space_group_name_H-M   'P 1'
#
loop_
_entity.id
_entity.type
_entity.pdbx_description
1 polymer ?
#
loop_
_entity_poly.entity_id
_entity_poly.type
_entity_poly.pdbx_seq_one_letter_code
_entity_poly.pdbx_strand_id
1 'polypeptide(L)'
;NLTMEADIEDINKYKLHKLVSIPVTKKGKGQKSRISPFKTMLRKLGFTKSDINGIISVVAAILHLQELTFSDIKDKYREEGSYIVNEDTLSIIAELLEVNKDILSSTIVTRTTIVAGTLCSEFLSIQQCMKARDRFAEVLYSFLVSWI
;
A
#
# COMPACT_ATOMS: atom_id res chain seq x y z
N ASN A 1 -38.15 -27.29 8.36
CA ASN A 1 -37.65 -27.47 6.98
C ASN A 1 -37.98 -26.20 6.22
N LEU A 2 -37.01 -25.63 5.50
CA LEU A 2 -36.96 -24.28 4.88
C LEU A 2 -36.10 -23.26 5.68
N THR A 3 -34.81 -23.52 5.56
CA THR A 3 -33.65 -22.61 5.51
C THR A 3 -33.94 -21.10 5.49
N MET A 4 -33.70 -20.42 6.61
CA MET A 4 -33.30 -19.01 6.68
C MET A 4 -31.80 -18.91 6.37
N GLU A 5 -31.43 -19.15 5.12
CA GLU A 5 -30.03 -19.10 4.68
C GLU A 5 -29.93 -18.50 3.27
N ALA A 6 -30.55 -17.33 3.12
CA ALA A 6 -30.33 -16.44 2.01
C ALA A 6 -30.14 -15.03 2.59
N ASP A 7 -29.24 -14.26 1.98
CA ASP A 7 -29.01 -12.82 2.18
C ASP A 7 -27.78 -12.37 3.00
N ILE A 8 -26.69 -13.17 3.05
CA ILE A 8 -25.35 -12.64 3.41
C ILE A 8 -24.46 -12.45 2.16
N GLU A 9 -24.66 -13.19 1.07
CA GLU A 9 -23.89 -13.02 -0.17
C GLU A 9 -24.25 -11.78 -0.99
N ASP A 10 -25.49 -11.28 -0.91
CA ASP A 10 -25.92 -10.15 -1.73
C ASP A 10 -25.44 -8.78 -1.20
N ILE A 11 -25.18 -8.64 0.11
CA ILE A 11 -24.74 -7.37 0.69
C ILE A 11 -23.31 -7.00 0.24
N ASN A 12 -22.44 -8.00 0.07
CA ASN A 12 -21.06 -7.78 -0.40
C ASN A 12 -20.97 -7.60 -1.93
N LYS A 13 -21.93 -8.14 -2.69
CA LYS A 13 -21.98 -8.01 -4.14
C LYS A 13 -22.26 -6.57 -4.60
N TYR A 14 -23.10 -5.83 -3.88
CA TYR A 14 -23.47 -4.46 -4.23
C TYR A 14 -22.55 -3.37 -3.64
N LYS A 15 -21.74 -3.69 -2.62
CA LYS A 15 -20.79 -2.72 -2.03
C LYS A 15 -19.41 -2.71 -2.71
N LEU A 16 -18.93 -3.83 -3.26
CA LEU A 16 -17.60 -3.88 -3.89
C LEU A 16 -17.56 -3.21 -5.27
N HIS A 17 -18.62 -3.35 -6.07
CA HIS A 17 -18.60 -2.88 -7.47
C HIS A 17 -18.66 -1.34 -7.62
N LYS A 18 -19.06 -0.62 -6.55
CA LYS A 18 -19.19 0.85 -6.57
C LYS A 18 -17.95 1.58 -6.07
N LEU A 19 -17.04 0.89 -5.38
CA LEU A 19 -15.82 1.48 -4.83
C LEU A 19 -14.57 1.21 -5.68
N VAL A 20 -14.62 0.24 -6.60
CA VAL A 20 -13.51 -0.12 -7.52
C VAL A 20 -13.55 0.67 -8.84
N SER A 21 -14.49 1.60 -9.01
CA SER A 21 -14.46 2.56 -10.13
C SER A 21 -13.86 3.89 -9.66
N ILE A 22 -12.58 3.89 -9.30
CA ILE A 22 -11.81 5.13 -9.32
C ILE A 22 -11.69 5.49 -10.81
N PRO A 23 -12.22 6.63 -11.28
CA PRO A 23 -12.06 7.00 -12.67
C PRO A 23 -10.56 7.18 -12.94
N VAL A 24 -9.96 6.20 -13.62
CA VAL A 24 -8.62 6.33 -14.19
C VAL A 24 -8.66 7.55 -15.09
N THR A 25 -7.91 8.57 -14.70
CA THR A 25 -7.99 9.91 -15.24
C THR A 25 -7.88 9.88 -16.76
N LYS A 26 -8.98 10.20 -17.47
CA LYS A 26 -8.90 10.59 -18.87
C LYS A 26 -7.95 11.80 -18.93
N LYS A 27 -6.89 11.71 -19.74
CA LYS A 27 -5.95 12.81 -20.02
C LYS A 27 -6.74 14.06 -20.44
N GLY A 28 -7.03 14.92 -19.46
CA GLY A 28 -7.74 16.17 -19.60
C GLY A 28 -6.74 17.32 -19.52
N LYS A 29 -6.72 18.13 -20.57
CA LYS A 29 -5.89 19.32 -20.75
C LYS A 29 -6.04 20.27 -19.55
N GLY A 30 -4.91 20.71 -18.97
CA GLY A 30 -4.86 21.92 -18.12
C GLY A 30 -5.32 21.79 -16.67
N GLN A 31 -5.11 20.65 -16.01
CA GLN A 31 -5.38 20.55 -14.57
C GLN A 31 -4.42 21.45 -13.78
N LYS A 32 -4.88 22.63 -13.36
CA LYS A 32 -4.14 23.45 -12.38
C LYS A 32 -3.81 22.55 -11.19
N SER A 33 -2.51 22.40 -10.90
CA SER A 33 -2.02 21.54 -9.82
C SER A 33 -2.74 21.86 -8.51
N ARG A 34 -3.70 21.02 -8.10
CA ARG A 34 -4.45 21.17 -6.83
C ARG A 34 -3.54 21.07 -5.60
N ILE A 35 -2.30 20.65 -5.83
CA ILE A 35 -1.24 20.60 -4.83
C ILE A 35 -0.78 22.02 -4.45
N SER A 36 -0.74 22.99 -5.37
CA SER A 36 -0.23 24.34 -5.04
C SER A 36 -1.14 25.12 -4.06
N PRO A 37 -2.49 25.08 -4.20
CA PRO A 37 -3.38 25.64 -3.18
C PRO A 37 -3.30 24.86 -1.87
N PHE A 38 -3.21 23.52 -1.91
CA PHE A 38 -3.09 22.67 -0.72
C PHE A 38 -1.83 23.00 0.11
N LYS A 39 -0.65 23.06 -0.53
CA LYS A 39 0.59 23.50 0.13
C LYS A 39 0.44 24.90 0.74
N THR A 40 -0.29 25.79 0.07
CA THR A 40 -0.51 27.15 0.57
C THR A 40 -1.41 27.17 1.79
N MET A 41 -2.43 26.32 1.83
CA MET A 41 -3.31 26.17 2.99
C MET A 41 -2.55 25.61 4.19
N LEU A 42 -1.72 24.57 4.00
CA LEU A 42 -0.88 24.03 5.07
C LEU A 42 0.09 25.07 5.62
N ARG A 43 0.73 25.89 4.76
CA ARG A 43 1.57 27.02 5.23
C ARG A 43 0.78 28.02 6.07
N LYS A 44 -0.48 28.30 5.71
CA LYS A 44 -1.35 29.20 6.49
C LYS A 44 -1.74 28.62 7.84
N LEU A 45 -1.81 27.29 7.96
CA LEU A 45 -2.09 26.58 9.20
C LEU A 45 -0.84 26.46 10.12
N GLY A 46 0.32 26.96 9.68
CA GLY A 46 1.55 26.98 10.48
C GLY A 46 2.52 25.83 10.21
N PHE A 47 2.20 24.91 9.28
CA PHE A 47 3.12 23.85 8.90
C PHE A 47 4.37 24.42 8.20
N THR A 48 5.54 23.93 8.57
CA THR A 48 6.80 24.33 7.96
C THR A 48 6.94 23.78 6.54
N LYS A 49 7.90 24.28 5.78
CA LYS A 49 8.21 23.72 4.45
C LYS A 49 8.66 22.26 4.54
N SER A 50 9.35 21.88 5.62
CA SER A 50 9.79 20.51 5.87
C SER A 50 8.60 19.59 6.13
N ASP A 51 7.68 20.01 7.00
CA ASP A 51 6.42 19.30 7.27
C ASP A 51 5.62 19.03 6.00
N ILE A 52 5.42 20.06 5.18
CA ILE A 52 4.67 19.95 3.92
C ILE A 52 5.35 19.01 2.94
N ASN A 53 6.68 19.01 2.88
CA ASN A 53 7.43 18.07 2.06
C ASN A 53 7.26 16.65 2.58
N GLY A 54 7.37 16.42 3.89
CA GLY A 54 7.14 15.12 4.53
C GLY A 54 5.75 14.57 4.24
N ILE A 55 4.70 15.38 4.44
CA ILE A 55 3.31 15.00 4.12
C ILE A 55 3.20 14.55 2.65
N ILE A 56 3.76 15.33 1.73
CA ILE A 56 3.68 15.02 0.30
C ILE A 56 4.49 13.78 -0.06
N SER A 57 5.67 13.60 0.53
CA SER A 57 6.51 12.42 0.33
C SER A 57 5.80 11.16 0.80
N VAL A 58 5.16 11.18 1.98
CA VAL A 58 4.38 10.04 2.49
C VAL A 58 3.19 9.73 1.59
N VAL A 59 2.44 10.75 1.15
CA VAL A 59 1.32 10.55 0.20
C VAL A 59 1.80 10.00 -1.14
N ALA A 60 2.92 10.48 -1.65
CA ALA A 60 3.53 9.96 -2.88
C ALA A 60 3.99 8.50 -2.71
N ALA A 61 4.58 8.16 -1.56
CA ALA A 61 4.99 6.81 -1.23
C ALA A 61 3.78 5.85 -1.17
N ILE A 62 2.67 6.26 -0.56
CA ILE A 62 1.41 5.50 -0.54
C ILE A 62 0.89 5.23 -1.96
N LEU A 63 0.97 6.23 -2.85
CA LEU A 63 0.55 6.07 -4.23
C LEU A 63 1.45 5.06 -4.98
N HIS A 64 2.76 5.18 -4.86
CA HIS A 64 3.70 4.26 -5.50
C HIS A 64 3.62 2.84 -4.91
N LEU A 65 3.32 2.70 -3.62
CA LEU A 65 3.09 1.39 -3.01
C LEU A 65 2.00 0.61 -3.75
N GLN A 66 0.93 1.27 -4.21
CA GLN A 66 -0.17 0.60 -4.92
C GLN A 66 0.23 0.13 -6.33
N GLU A 67 1.32 0.65 -6.88
CA GLU A 67 1.89 0.24 -8.17
C GLU A 67 2.81 -1.00 -8.02
N LEU A 68 3.11 -1.45 -6.81
CA LEU A 68 3.91 -2.67 -6.59
C LEU A 68 3.20 -3.91 -7.12
N THR A 69 3.96 -4.73 -7.84
CA THR A 69 3.54 -5.96 -8.48
C THR A 69 4.39 -7.13 -8.00
N PHE A 70 3.74 -8.29 -7.83
CA PHE A 70 4.36 -9.48 -7.27
C PHE A 70 4.30 -10.64 -8.27
N SER A 71 5.26 -11.55 -8.17
CA SER A 71 5.29 -12.80 -8.93
C SER A 71 5.68 -13.98 -8.05
N ASP A 72 5.19 -15.17 -8.38
CA ASP A 72 5.47 -16.38 -7.63
C ASP A 72 6.90 -16.89 -7.88
N ILE A 73 7.51 -17.42 -6.84
CA ILE A 73 8.75 -18.18 -6.88
C ILE A 73 8.40 -19.60 -7.33
N LYS A 74 8.59 -19.89 -8.61
CA LYS A 74 8.35 -21.21 -9.19
C LYS A 74 9.54 -22.13 -8.92
N ASP A 75 9.75 -22.53 -7.68
CA ASP A 75 10.72 -23.57 -7.34
C ASP A 75 10.03 -24.87 -6.95
N LYS A 76 10.47 -26.00 -7.53
CA LYS A 76 9.88 -27.34 -7.30
C LYS A 76 9.94 -27.83 -5.85
N TYR A 77 10.68 -27.13 -4.98
CA TYR A 77 11.00 -27.54 -3.62
C TYR A 77 10.65 -26.51 -2.55
N ARG A 78 10.12 -25.34 -2.92
CA ARG A 78 9.65 -24.34 -1.95
C ARG A 78 8.13 -24.33 -1.94
N GLU A 79 7.57 -24.52 -0.75
CA GLU A 79 6.19 -24.13 -0.48
C GLU A 79 6.07 -22.63 -0.73
N GLU A 80 5.06 -22.26 -1.51
CA GLU A 80 4.59 -20.91 -1.88
C GLU A 80 5.44 -19.71 -1.39
N GLY A 81 5.99 -18.94 -2.34
CA GLY A 81 6.65 -17.67 -2.04
C GLY A 81 6.54 -16.70 -3.20
N SER A 82 6.64 -15.41 -2.93
CA SER A 82 6.58 -14.37 -3.97
C SER A 82 7.65 -13.31 -3.80
N TYR A 83 7.94 -12.60 -4.89
CA TYR A 83 8.93 -11.52 -4.95
C TYR A 83 8.36 -10.30 -5.69
N ILE A 84 8.98 -9.14 -5.47
CA ILE A 84 8.60 -7.88 -6.12
C ILE A 84 9.21 -7.83 -7.52
N VAL A 85 8.39 -7.54 -8.52
CA VAL A 85 8.84 -7.49 -9.93
C VAL A 85 9.42 -6.11 -10.27
N ASN A 86 8.80 -5.05 -9.75
CA ASN A 86 9.16 -3.67 -10.05
C ASN A 86 10.07 -3.04 -8.98
N GLU A 87 11.34 -3.43 -9.02
CA GLU A 87 12.41 -2.90 -8.15
C GLU A 87 12.63 -1.38 -8.28
N ASP A 88 12.33 -0.80 -9.43
CA ASP A 88 12.43 0.66 -9.64
C ASP A 88 11.40 1.41 -8.79
N THR A 89 10.14 0.95 -8.79
CA THR A 89 9.09 1.51 -7.94
C THR A 89 9.43 1.33 -6.47
N LEU A 90 9.99 0.17 -6.10
CA LEU A 90 10.43 -0.10 -4.74
C LEU A 90 11.53 0.87 -4.30
N SER A 91 12.50 1.17 -5.17
CA SER A 91 13.55 2.17 -4.90
C SER A 91 12.96 3.56 -4.68
N ILE A 92 12.00 3.98 -5.51
CA ILE A 92 11.32 5.28 -5.36
C ILE A 92 10.61 5.36 -4.01
N ILE A 93 9.91 4.31 -3.58
CA ILE A 93 9.22 4.28 -2.28
C ILE A 93 10.25 4.36 -1.14
N ALA A 94 11.35 3.61 -1.23
CA ALA A 94 12.42 3.61 -0.24
C ALA A 94 13.06 5.00 -0.10
N GLU A 95 13.28 5.71 -1.21
CA GLU A 95 13.76 7.09 -1.20
C GLU A 95 12.75 8.07 -0.60
N LEU A 96 11.46 7.95 -0.95
CA LEU A 96 10.41 8.82 -0.42
C LEU A 96 10.17 8.67 1.09
N LEU A 97 10.35 7.45 1.61
CA LEU A 97 10.22 7.13 3.03
C LEU A 97 11.55 7.21 3.79
N GLU A 98 12.66 7.45 3.10
CA GLU A 98 14.02 7.46 3.64
C GLU A 98 14.37 6.16 4.39
N VAL A 99 13.95 5.00 3.86
CA VAL A 99 14.19 3.68 4.45
C VAL A 99 15.07 2.81 3.55
N ASN A 100 15.67 1.76 4.13
CA ASN A 100 16.41 0.78 3.35
C ASN A 100 15.45 -0.06 2.48
N LYS A 101 15.78 -0.17 1.19
CA LYS A 101 15.00 -0.90 0.18
C LYS A 101 14.81 -2.38 0.51
N ASP A 102 15.86 -3.06 0.99
CA ASP A 102 15.83 -4.48 1.28
C ASP A 102 14.95 -4.77 2.50
N ILE A 103 15.01 -3.89 3.51
CA ILE A 103 14.14 -3.95 4.68
C ILE A 103 12.67 -3.76 4.26
N LEU A 104 12.40 -2.76 3.41
CA LEU A 104 11.06 -2.52 2.88
C LEU A 104 10.53 -3.73 2.08
N SER A 105 11.37 -4.32 1.22
CA SER A 105 11.05 -5.53 0.46
C SER A 105 10.66 -6.67 1.40
N SER A 106 11.55 -7.01 2.35
CA SER A 106 11.32 -8.10 3.29
C SER A 106 10.06 -7.90 4.15
N THR A 107 9.74 -6.67 4.51
CA THR A 107 8.53 -6.34 5.30
C THR A 107 7.25 -6.65 4.52
N ILE A 108 7.27 -6.54 3.19
CA ILE A 108 6.12 -6.78 2.32
C ILE A 108 6.04 -8.26 1.90
N VAL A 109 7.17 -8.91 1.63
CA VAL A 109 7.20 -10.27 1.06
C VAL A 109 7.44 -11.39 2.06
N THR A 110 7.84 -11.08 3.30
CA THR A 110 8.22 -12.08 4.30
C THR A 110 7.45 -11.86 5.59
N ARG A 111 7.09 -12.96 6.25
CA ARG A 111 6.61 -12.96 7.62
C ARG A 111 7.62 -13.68 8.49
N THR A 112 8.05 -13.02 9.56
CA THR A 112 8.94 -13.64 10.56
C THR A 112 8.14 -13.94 11.81
N THR A 113 8.13 -15.21 12.24
CA THR A 113 7.44 -15.66 13.45
C THR A 113 8.39 -16.48 14.32
N ILE A 114 8.12 -16.53 15.62
CA ILE A 114 8.85 -17.39 16.54
C ILE A 114 8.10 -18.70 16.66
N VAL A 115 8.73 -19.79 16.23
CA VAL A 115 8.19 -21.15 16.35
C VAL A 115 9.14 -21.94 17.25
N ALA A 116 8.62 -22.46 18.36
CA ALA A 116 9.40 -23.25 19.32
C ALA A 116 10.70 -22.57 19.80
N GLY A 117 10.69 -21.25 19.98
CA GLY A 117 11.86 -20.47 20.40
C GLY A 117 12.87 -20.14 19.30
N THR A 118 12.57 -20.48 18.04
CA THR A 118 13.41 -20.17 16.88
C THR A 118 12.71 -19.20 15.92
N LEU A 119 13.46 -18.30 15.29
CA LEU A 119 12.94 -17.39 14.27
C LEU A 119 12.79 -18.13 12.94
N CYS A 120 11.57 -18.22 12.45
CA CYS A 120 11.25 -18.77 11.13
C CYS A 120 10.72 -17.64 10.25
N SER A 121 11.39 -17.41 9.12
CA SER A 121 10.97 -16.45 8.09
C SER A 121 10.41 -17.21 6.91
N GLU A 122 9.13 -16.99 6.62
CA GLU A 122 8.41 -17.59 5.50
C GLU A 122 8.10 -16.52 4.44
N PHE A 123 8.19 -16.91 3.17
CA PHE A 123 7.75 -16.05 2.07
C PHE A 123 6.22 -16.08 1.99
N LEU A 124 5.63 -14.94 1.67
CA LEU A 124 4.20 -14.79 1.53
C LEU A 124 3.76 -15.14 0.11
N SER A 125 2.53 -15.66 -0.04
CA SER A 125 1.89 -15.80 -1.35
C SER A 125 1.54 -14.43 -1.94
N ILE A 126 1.33 -14.33 -3.25
CA ILE A 126 0.97 -13.06 -3.91
C ILE A 126 -0.20 -12.36 -3.22
N GLN A 127 -1.24 -13.10 -2.86
CA GLN A 127 -2.43 -12.54 -2.20
C GLN A 127 -2.11 -11.98 -0.81
N GLN A 128 -1.21 -12.62 -0.08
CA GLN A 128 -0.74 -12.14 1.22
C GLN A 128 0.13 -10.89 1.07
N CYS A 129 1.01 -10.84 0.08
CA CYS A 129 1.81 -9.66 -0.25
C CYS A 129 0.95 -8.45 -0.63
N MET A 130 -0.10 -8.65 -1.44
CA MET A 130 -1.04 -7.58 -1.78
C MET A 130 -1.75 -7.03 -0.52
N LYS A 131 -2.19 -7.92 0.37
CA LYS A 131 -2.79 -7.50 1.66
C LYS A 131 -1.78 -6.78 2.56
N ALA A 132 -0.53 -7.25 2.62
CA ALA A 132 0.53 -6.62 3.40
C ALA A 132 0.83 -5.20 2.89
N ARG A 133 0.91 -5.02 1.57
CA ARG A 133 1.07 -3.73 0.90
C ARG A 133 -0.08 -2.77 1.20
N ASP A 134 -1.33 -3.24 1.08
CA ASP A 134 -2.51 -2.42 1.34
C ASP A 134 -2.59 -2.02 2.83
N ARG A 135 -2.27 -2.96 3.73
CA ARG A 135 -2.19 -2.68 5.16
C ARG A 135 -1.08 -1.68 5.48
N PHE A 136 0.07 -1.78 4.83
CA PHE A 136 1.16 -0.84 5.00
C PHE A 136 0.75 0.57 4.57
N ALA A 137 0.06 0.71 3.43
CA ALA A 137 -0.52 1.97 2.98
C ALA A 137 -1.56 2.54 3.97
N GLU A 138 -2.43 1.69 4.53
CA GLU A 138 -3.42 2.10 5.54
C GLU A 138 -2.75 2.61 6.82
N VAL A 139 -1.70 1.92 7.28
CA VAL A 139 -0.92 2.33 8.47
C VAL A 139 -0.22 3.65 8.23
N LEU A 140 0.45 3.83 7.09
CA LEU A 140 1.11 5.09 6.74
C LEU A 140 0.11 6.25 6.69
N TYR A 141 -1.04 6.05 6.06
CA TYR A 141 -2.09 7.06 6.01
C TYR A 141 -2.63 7.40 7.41
N SER A 142 -2.90 6.37 8.22
CA SER A 142 -3.39 6.55 9.59
C SER A 142 -2.40 7.31 10.45
N PHE A 143 -1.11 6.99 10.32
CA PHE A 143 -0.04 7.70 11.02
C PHE A 143 0.07 9.16 10.57
N LEU A 144 0.03 9.40 9.26
CA LEU A 144 0.07 10.75 8.69
C LEU A 144 -1.09 11.62 9.20
N VAL A 145 -2.31 11.11 9.15
CA VAL A 145 -3.50 11.85 9.62
C VAL A 145 -3.51 12.03 11.13
N SER A 146 -3.01 11.04 11.89
CA SER A 146 -2.89 11.18 13.34
C SER A 146 -1.83 12.20 13.75
N TRP A 147 -0.84 12.45 12.89
CA TRP A 147 0.21 13.44 13.14
C TRP A 147 -0.22 14.87 12.80
N ILE A 148 -1.06 15.03 11.76
CA ILE A 148 -1.67 16.30 11.35
C ILE A 148 -2.67 16.80 12.40
#